data_AF-A0A6N4TH35-F1
#
_entry.id   AF-A0A6N4TH35-F1
#
_cell.length_a   1.000
_cell.length_b   1.000
_cell.length_c   1.000
_cell.angle_alpha   90.00
_cell.angle_beta   90.00
_cell.angle_gamma   90.00
#
_symmetry.space_group_name_H-M   'P 1'
#
loop_
_entity.id
_entity.type
_entity.pdbx_description
1 polymer ?
#
loop_
_entity_poly.entity_id
_entity_poly.type
_entity_poly.pdbx_seq_one_letter_code
_entity_poly.pdbx_strand_id
1 'polypeptide(L)'
;MEMKEIVQHAMDDYRRITGLRSYVLYDNTVIQSASERNYFCKCLKVFAKALAECERCTHENYNNAREIDSESIYSCHAGLIKWAVPVDVDDFHCVVISEGILSVQQVEEDAERWTKYLSEEYNLDQEMLLDSFRVIKTMDEKQMYASIELLKNLLSYHISMRG
;
A
#
# COMPACT_ATOMS: atom_id res chain seq x y z
N MET A 1 1.55 -26.59 1.28
CA MET A 1 1.47 -25.32 0.52
C MET A 1 2.67 -24.50 0.91
N GLU A 2 3.40 -23.96 -0.06
CA GLU A 2 4.58 -23.13 0.21
C GLU A 2 4.15 -21.83 0.91
N MET A 3 4.99 -21.26 1.78
CA MET A 3 4.61 -20.05 2.53
C MET A 3 4.28 -18.86 1.62
N LYS A 4 4.95 -18.76 0.47
CA LYS A 4 4.64 -17.77 -0.56
C LYS A 4 3.21 -17.92 -1.10
N GLU A 5 2.75 -19.15 -1.30
CA GLU A 5 1.39 -19.42 -1.76
C GLU A 5 0.37 -19.06 -0.67
N ILE A 6 0.64 -19.40 0.59
CA ILE A 6 -0.17 -19.04 1.76
C ILE A 6 -0.39 -17.52 1.84
N VAL A 7 0.70 -16.74 1.78
CA VAL A 7 0.61 -15.27 1.80
C VAL A 7 -0.16 -14.74 0.58
N GLN A 8 0.04 -15.33 -0.60
CA GLN A 8 -0.69 -14.95 -1.80
C GLN A 8 -2.20 -15.21 -1.66
N HIS A 9 -2.60 -16.34 -1.10
CA HIS A 9 -4.01 -16.66 -0.82
C HIS A 9 -4.65 -15.65 0.13
N ALA A 10 -3.96 -15.28 1.21
CA ALA A 10 -4.43 -14.26 2.13
C ALA A 10 -4.63 -12.90 1.44
N MET A 11 -3.69 -12.47 0.59
CA MET A 11 -3.82 -11.23 -0.18
C MET A 11 -4.95 -11.28 -1.20
N ASP A 12 -5.20 -12.43 -1.83
CA ASP A 12 -6.27 -12.59 -2.81
C ASP A 12 -7.66 -12.53 -2.16
N ASP A 13 -7.82 -13.16 -0.99
CA ASP A 13 -9.05 -13.06 -0.19
C ASP A 13 -9.27 -11.65 0.33
N TYR A 14 -8.19 -11.03 0.83
CA TYR A 14 -8.21 -9.65 1.27
C TYR A 14 -8.69 -8.71 0.16
N ARG A 15 -8.14 -8.87 -1.05
CA ARG A 15 -8.57 -8.13 -2.23
C ARG A 15 -10.02 -8.41 -2.60
N ARG A 16 -10.48 -9.66 -2.49
CA ARG A 16 -11.87 -10.02 -2.82
C ARG A 16 -12.86 -9.34 -1.89
N ILE A 17 -12.52 -9.22 -0.61
CA ILE A 17 -13.39 -8.63 0.42
C ILE A 17 -13.32 -7.09 0.39
N THR A 18 -12.12 -6.53 0.26
CA THR A 18 -11.89 -5.10 0.41
C THR A 18 -11.76 -4.35 -0.90
N GLY A 19 -11.50 -5.03 -2.02
CA GLY A 19 -11.09 -4.40 -3.27
C GLY A 19 -9.66 -3.87 -3.28
N LEU A 20 -8.95 -3.88 -2.15
CA LEU A 20 -7.56 -3.41 -2.05
C LEU A 20 -6.60 -4.52 -2.47
N ARG A 21 -5.65 -4.19 -3.34
CA ARG A 21 -4.58 -5.14 -3.66
C ARG A 21 -3.46 -4.99 -2.64
N SER A 22 -2.68 -6.05 -2.50
CA SER A 22 -1.46 -6.03 -1.71
C SER A 22 -0.31 -6.60 -2.54
N TYR A 23 0.91 -6.30 -2.13
CA TYR A 23 2.13 -6.89 -2.69
C TYR A 23 3.09 -7.25 -1.56
N VAL A 24 3.97 -8.21 -1.84
CA VAL A 24 4.92 -8.75 -0.86
C VAL A 24 6.31 -8.24 -1.16
N LEU A 25 7.03 -7.84 -0.12
CA LEU A 25 8.46 -7.60 -0.15
C LEU A 25 9.16 -8.67 0.69
N TYR A 26 10.04 -9.43 0.06
CA TYR A 26 10.90 -10.39 0.75
C TYR A 26 12.26 -9.76 1.08
N ASP A 27 12.97 -10.35 2.03
CA ASP A 27 14.34 -9.97 2.34
C ASP A 27 15.21 -9.99 1.07
N ASN A 28 16.04 -8.96 0.90
CA ASN A 28 16.91 -8.75 -0.26
C ASN A 28 16.20 -8.59 -1.61
N THR A 29 14.88 -8.36 -1.63
CA THR A 29 14.18 -8.06 -2.89
C THR A 29 14.50 -6.64 -3.32
N VAL A 30 14.87 -6.46 -4.58
CA VAL A 30 14.94 -5.13 -5.19
C VAL A 30 13.52 -4.56 -5.23
N ILE A 31 13.29 -3.45 -4.55
CA ILE A 31 12.01 -2.75 -4.59
C ILE A 31 11.78 -2.26 -6.02
N GLN A 32 10.69 -2.73 -6.64
CA GLN A 32 10.29 -2.34 -7.99
C GLN A 32 8.94 -1.64 -7.92
N SER A 33 8.91 -0.41 -7.40
CA SER A 33 7.64 0.33 -7.26
C SER A 33 6.92 0.55 -8.60
N ALA A 34 7.61 0.45 -9.74
CA ALA A 34 7.02 0.50 -11.07
C ALA A 34 5.94 -0.58 -11.34
N SER A 35 5.94 -1.71 -10.60
CA SER A 35 4.97 -2.80 -10.80
C SER A 35 3.60 -2.56 -10.15
N GLU A 36 3.45 -1.48 -9.37
CA GLU A 36 2.20 -1.17 -8.67
C GLU A 36 1.06 -0.90 -9.66
N ARG A 37 -0.14 -1.37 -9.34
CA ARG A 37 -1.22 -1.46 -10.32
C ARG A 37 -2.24 -0.32 -10.24
N ASN A 38 -2.28 0.43 -9.14
CA ASN A 38 -3.10 1.62 -9.00
C ASN A 38 -2.76 2.66 -10.09
N TYR A 39 -3.78 3.12 -10.82
CA TYR A 39 -3.65 4.06 -11.92
C TYR A 39 -3.07 5.41 -11.49
N PHE A 40 -3.48 5.95 -10.34
CA PHE A 40 -2.95 7.21 -9.81
C PHE A 40 -1.44 7.13 -9.57
N CYS A 41 -0.97 6.06 -8.93
CA CYS A 41 0.47 5.84 -8.73
C CYS A 41 1.23 5.67 -10.06
N LYS A 42 0.61 5.05 -11.08
CA LYS A 42 1.22 4.94 -12.42
C LYS A 42 1.37 6.31 -13.08
N CYS A 43 0.37 7.18 -12.97
CA CYS A 43 0.43 8.54 -13.49
C CYS A 43 1.60 9.32 -12.86
N LEU A 44 1.86 9.13 -11.57
CA LEU A 44 2.99 9.75 -10.88
C LEU A 44 4.34 9.19 -11.34
N LYS A 45 4.46 7.86 -11.42
CA LYS A 45 5.72 7.14 -11.68
C LYS A 45 6.28 7.32 -13.09
N VAL A 46 5.57 7.99 -14.00
CA VAL A 46 6.15 8.44 -15.28
C VAL A 46 7.28 9.43 -15.07
N PHE A 47 7.29 10.13 -13.93
CA PHE A 47 8.34 11.06 -13.55
C PHE A 47 9.35 10.38 -12.61
N ALA A 48 10.63 10.44 -12.96
CA ALA A 48 11.69 9.71 -12.25
C ALA A 48 11.80 10.10 -10.76
N LYS A 49 11.58 11.37 -10.42
CA LYS A 49 11.59 11.84 -9.02
C LYS A 49 10.47 11.18 -8.20
N ALA A 50 9.26 11.06 -8.77
CA ALA A 50 8.14 10.42 -8.09
C ALA A 50 8.36 8.91 -7.91
N LEU A 51 8.98 8.25 -8.90
CA LEU A 51 9.38 6.85 -8.78
C LEU A 51 10.40 6.64 -7.65
N ALA A 52 11.42 7.49 -7.56
CA ALA A 52 12.41 7.44 -6.48
C ALA A 52 11.78 7.66 -5.10
N GLU A 53 10.82 8.59 -4.97
CA GLU A 53 10.07 8.80 -3.72
C GLU A 53 9.16 7.62 -3.36
N CYS A 54 8.56 6.96 -4.36
CA CYS A 54 7.82 5.71 -4.14
C CYS A 54 8.73 4.63 -3.58
N GLU A 55 9.90 4.42 -4.17
CA GLU A 55 10.87 3.40 -3.75
C GLU A 55 11.41 3.70 -2.35
N ARG A 56 11.79 4.95 -2.08
CA ARG A 56 12.23 5.42 -0.76
C ARG A 56 11.16 5.16 0.30
N CYS A 57 9.93 5.62 0.06
CA CYS A 57 8.81 5.43 0.98
C CYS A 57 8.50 3.95 1.23
N THR A 58 8.59 3.12 0.18
CA THR A 58 8.39 1.67 0.29
C THR A 58 9.49 1.02 1.15
N HIS A 59 10.75 1.41 0.95
CA HIS A 59 11.89 0.90 1.69
C HIS A 59 11.83 1.28 3.18
N GLU A 60 11.54 2.54 3.49
CA GLU A 60 11.41 3.04 4.85
C GLU A 60 10.31 2.29 5.62
N ASN A 61 9.15 2.08 5.01
CA ASN A 61 8.04 1.42 5.69
C ASN A 61 8.20 -0.10 5.77
N TYR A 62 8.92 -0.72 4.83
CA TYR A 62 9.39 -2.10 4.97
C TYR A 62 10.29 -2.23 6.21
N ASN A 63 11.32 -1.39 6.33
CA ASN A 63 12.25 -1.44 7.46
C ASN A 63 11.54 -1.15 8.78
N ASN A 64 10.70 -0.10 8.84
CA ASN A 64 9.96 0.24 10.04
C ASN A 64 9.08 -0.93 10.50
N ALA A 65 8.31 -1.55 9.59
CA ALA A 65 7.45 -2.68 9.92
C ALA A 65 8.26 -3.90 10.43
N ARG A 66 9.44 -4.15 9.86
CA ARG A 66 10.36 -5.20 10.33
C ARG A 66 10.97 -4.88 11.69
N GLU A 67 11.37 -3.63 11.93
CA GLU A 67 12.01 -3.21 13.18
C GLU A 67 11.06 -3.22 14.37
N ILE A 68 9.82 -2.77 14.18
CA ILE A 68 8.82 -2.72 15.26
C ILE A 68 8.03 -4.02 15.43
N ASP A 69 8.16 -4.95 14.48
CA ASP A 69 7.42 -6.22 14.40
C ASP A 69 5.89 -6.04 14.60
N SER A 70 5.35 -5.02 13.94
CA SER A 70 3.94 -4.62 14.03
C SER A 70 3.53 -3.91 12.75
N GLU A 71 2.22 -3.76 12.51
CA GLU A 71 1.77 -2.96 11.38
C GLU A 71 2.31 -1.53 11.43
N SER A 72 2.81 -1.05 10.30
CA SER A 72 3.18 0.35 10.12
C SER A 72 2.15 1.02 9.21
N ILE A 73 1.40 1.99 9.75
CA ILE A 73 0.44 2.80 9.01
C ILE A 73 1.13 4.11 8.63
N TYR A 74 1.09 4.49 7.36
CA TYR A 74 1.82 5.65 6.87
C TYR A 74 1.10 6.33 5.71
N SER A 75 1.35 7.64 5.55
CA SER A 75 0.97 8.37 4.35
C SER A 75 2.16 8.43 3.41
N CYS A 76 1.98 8.04 2.15
CA CYS A 76 3.06 8.11 1.17
C CYS A 76 3.29 9.54 0.69
N HIS A 77 4.35 9.77 -0.08
CA HIS A 77 4.66 11.10 -0.64
C HIS A 77 3.52 11.68 -1.50
N ALA A 78 2.65 10.83 -2.04
CA ALA A 78 1.49 11.21 -2.84
C ALA A 78 0.20 11.34 -2.00
N GLY A 79 0.28 11.25 -0.67
CA GLY A 79 -0.83 11.43 0.26
C GLY A 79 -1.73 10.21 0.44
N LEU A 80 -1.39 9.06 -0.14
CA LEU A 80 -2.19 7.84 0.09
C LEU A 80 -1.82 7.20 1.42
N ILE A 81 -2.83 6.84 2.20
CA ILE A 81 -2.63 6.10 3.45
C ILE A 81 -2.47 4.62 3.10
N LYS A 82 -1.37 4.02 3.54
CA LYS A 82 -0.99 2.62 3.33
C LYS A 82 -0.68 1.97 4.67
N TRP A 83 -0.66 0.64 4.67
CA TRP A 83 -0.12 -0.13 5.78
C TRP A 83 0.80 -1.24 5.29
N ALA A 84 1.85 -1.46 6.06
CA ALA A 84 2.82 -2.53 5.92
C ALA A 84 2.65 -3.49 7.11
N VAL A 85 2.43 -4.78 6.84
CA VAL A 85 2.22 -5.82 7.85
C VAL A 85 3.36 -6.83 7.75
N PRO A 86 4.22 -6.97 8.78
CA PRO A 86 5.27 -7.98 8.76
C PRO A 86 4.66 -9.38 8.88
N VAL A 87 5.31 -10.36 8.26
CA VAL A 87 5.02 -11.79 8.39
C VAL A 87 6.32 -12.47 8.73
N ASP A 88 6.35 -13.08 9.91
CA ASP A 88 7.52 -13.72 10.49
C ASP A 88 7.10 -15.13 10.98
N VAL A 89 7.48 -16.16 10.22
CA VAL A 89 7.08 -17.56 10.50
C VAL A 89 8.23 -18.50 10.14
N ASP A 90 8.77 -19.19 11.14
CA ASP A 90 9.95 -20.06 11.01
C ASP A 90 11.13 -19.31 10.34
N ASP A 91 11.62 -19.79 9.19
CA ASP A 91 12.67 -19.13 8.40
C ASP A 91 12.09 -18.19 7.32
N PHE A 92 10.77 -18.00 7.26
CA PHE A 92 10.11 -17.17 6.26
C PHE A 92 9.78 -15.78 6.80
N HIS A 93 10.33 -14.78 6.10
CA HIS A 93 10.25 -13.37 6.48
C HIS A 93 9.82 -12.54 5.28
N CYS A 94 8.76 -11.75 5.44
CA CYS A 94 8.35 -10.78 4.44
C CYS A 94 7.52 -9.64 5.04
N VAL A 95 7.24 -8.61 4.26
CA VAL A 95 6.24 -7.59 4.59
C VAL A 95 5.20 -7.52 3.50
N VAL A 96 3.93 -7.57 3.89
CA VAL A 96 2.79 -7.35 3.00
C VAL A 96 2.41 -5.88 3.04
N ILE A 97 2.43 -5.21 1.90
CA ILE A 97 2.04 -3.80 1.78
C ILE A 97 0.72 -3.72 1.01
N SER A 98 -0.26 -3.04 1.59
CA SER A 98 -1.53 -2.73 0.90
C SER A 98 -1.35 -1.56 -0.07
N GLU A 99 -2.12 -1.58 -1.17
CA GLU A 99 -2.39 -0.40 -1.97
C GLU A 99 -3.00 0.71 -1.10
N GLY A 100 -2.71 1.96 -1.47
CA GLY A 100 -3.11 3.11 -0.69
C GLY A 100 -4.56 3.54 -0.88
N ILE A 101 -5.14 4.06 0.20
CA ILE A 101 -6.47 4.67 0.26
C ILE A 101 -6.37 6.18 0.47
N LEU A 102 -7.52 6.85 0.45
CA LEU A 102 -7.69 8.21 0.96
C LEU A 102 -8.57 8.21 2.21
N SER A 103 -8.32 9.16 3.12
CA SER A 103 -9.31 9.47 4.14
C SER A 103 -10.48 10.25 3.53
N VAL A 104 -11.66 10.18 4.17
CA VAL A 104 -12.84 10.95 3.75
C VAL A 104 -12.53 12.45 3.69
N GLN A 105 -11.81 12.96 4.70
CA GLN A 105 -11.42 14.38 4.78
C GLN A 105 -10.54 14.81 3.60
N GLN A 106 -9.58 13.96 3.19
CA GLN A 106 -8.69 14.28 2.06
C GLN A 106 -9.45 14.46 0.74
N VAL A 107 -10.54 13.70 0.54
CA VAL A 107 -11.34 13.79 -0.68
C VAL A 107 -12.25 15.01 -0.66
N GLU A 108 -12.89 15.29 0.48
CA GLU A 108 -13.88 16.37 0.59
C GLU A 108 -13.24 17.77 0.60
N GLU A 109 -12.05 17.91 1.20
CA GLU A 109 -11.49 19.23 1.50
C GLU A 109 -10.20 19.54 0.73
N ASP A 110 -9.40 18.52 0.38
CA ASP A 110 -8.01 18.73 -0.03
C ASP A 110 -7.64 18.22 -1.43
N ALA A 111 -8.53 17.51 -2.13
CA ALA A 111 -8.20 16.83 -3.40
C ALA A 111 -7.61 17.77 -4.46
N GLU A 112 -8.21 18.95 -4.68
CA GLU A 112 -7.72 19.93 -5.66
C GLU A 112 -6.39 20.56 -5.24
N ARG A 113 -6.25 20.91 -3.96
CA ARG A 113 -5.02 21.48 -3.41
C ARG A 113 -3.87 20.49 -3.51
N TRP A 114 -4.13 19.23 -3.17
CA TRP A 114 -3.12 18.18 -3.15
C TRP A 114 -2.69 17.79 -4.57
N THR A 115 -3.64 17.63 -5.48
CA THR A 115 -3.34 17.31 -6.89
C THR A 115 -2.62 18.46 -7.60
N LYS A 116 -2.92 19.72 -7.25
CA LYS A 116 -2.15 20.88 -7.68
C LYS A 116 -0.70 20.83 -7.19
N TYR A 117 -0.50 20.55 -5.90
CA TYR A 117 0.85 20.38 -5.35
C TYR A 117 1.64 19.28 -6.08
N LEU A 118 1.05 18.11 -6.29
CA LEU A 118 1.70 17.00 -7.00
C LEU A 118 1.97 17.32 -8.48
N SER A 119 1.07 18.06 -9.12
CA SER A 119 1.23 18.57 -10.49
C SER A 119 2.45 19.48 -10.60
N GLU A 120 2.60 20.45 -9.68
CA GLU A 120 3.73 21.37 -9.63
C GLU A 120 5.04 20.65 -9.26
N GLU A 121 4.99 19.73 -8.28
CA GLU A 121 6.17 19.01 -7.75
C GLU A 121 6.78 18.00 -8.74
N TYR A 122 5.93 17.39 -9.58
CA TYR A 122 6.33 16.36 -10.54
C TYR A 122 6.13 16.75 -12.00
N ASN A 123 5.70 17.98 -12.28
CA ASN A 123 5.43 18.50 -13.62
C ASN A 123 4.45 17.60 -14.41
N LEU A 124 3.30 17.32 -13.79
CA LEU A 124 2.25 16.44 -14.33
C LEU A 124 0.96 17.21 -14.58
N ASP A 125 0.09 16.69 -15.43
CA ASP A 125 -1.23 17.27 -15.67
C ASP A 125 -2.13 17.16 -14.43
N GLN A 126 -2.62 18.30 -13.93
CA GLN A 126 -3.43 18.35 -12.71
C GLN A 126 -4.79 17.68 -12.88
N GLU A 127 -5.44 17.85 -14.04
CA GLU A 127 -6.78 17.31 -14.29
C GLU A 127 -6.75 15.77 -14.30
N MET A 128 -5.77 15.18 -14.99
CA MET A 128 -5.49 13.75 -14.96
C MET A 128 -5.22 13.25 -13.52
N LEU A 129 -4.43 13.98 -12.74
CA LEU A 129 -4.18 13.62 -11.34
C LEU A 129 -5.45 13.68 -10.49
N LEU A 130 -6.26 14.71 -10.66
CA LEU A 130 -7.52 14.88 -9.93
C LEU A 130 -8.53 13.78 -10.25
N ASP A 131 -8.69 13.44 -11.53
CA ASP A 131 -9.59 12.36 -11.96
C ASP A 131 -9.14 11.01 -11.41
N SER A 132 -7.84 10.73 -11.47
CA SER A 132 -7.29 9.49 -10.93
C SER A 132 -7.28 9.43 -9.40
N PHE A 133 -7.19 10.58 -8.71
CA PHE A 133 -7.27 10.67 -7.25
C PHE A 133 -8.69 10.40 -6.74
N ARG A 134 -9.72 10.94 -7.42
CA ARG A 134 -11.13 10.80 -7.04
C ARG A 134 -11.67 9.37 -7.11
N VAL A 135 -11.01 8.48 -7.85
CA VAL A 135 -11.40 7.06 -7.95
C VAL A 135 -10.64 6.15 -6.98
N ILE A 136 -9.72 6.70 -6.19
CA ILE A 136 -9.03 5.94 -5.14
C ILE A 136 -10.05 5.57 -4.07
N LYS A 137 -9.90 4.36 -3.53
CA LYS A 137 -10.77 3.91 -2.45
C LYS A 137 -10.63 4.82 -1.24
N THR A 138 -11.77 5.30 -0.74
CA THR A 138 -11.86 6.09 0.49
C THR A 138 -12.24 5.19 1.66
N MET A 139 -11.64 5.43 2.83
CA MET A 139 -12.08 4.84 4.08
C MET A 139 -12.11 5.91 5.19
N ASP A 140 -13.03 5.75 6.14
CA ASP A 140 -12.89 6.37 7.45
C ASP A 140 -11.89 5.60 8.33
N GLU A 141 -11.55 6.18 9.48
CA GLU A 141 -10.59 5.59 10.43
C GLU A 141 -11.01 4.18 10.90
N LYS A 142 -12.30 3.96 11.17
CA LYS A 142 -12.80 2.66 11.63
C LYS A 142 -12.68 1.60 10.53
N GLN A 143 -13.04 1.97 9.30
CA GLN A 143 -12.91 1.12 8.13
C GLN A 143 -11.45 0.77 7.85
N MET A 144 -10.54 1.75 7.99
CA MET A 144 -9.10 1.54 7.84
C MET A 144 -8.57 0.51 8.85
N TYR A 145 -8.80 0.73 10.16
CA TYR A 145 -8.33 -0.20 11.18
C TYR A 145 -8.97 -1.59 11.06
N ALA A 146 -10.26 -1.67 10.74
CA ALA A 146 -10.92 -2.94 10.46
C ALA A 146 -10.31 -3.65 9.25
N SER A 147 -9.87 -2.91 8.23
CA SER A 147 -9.19 -3.46 7.05
C SER A 147 -7.81 -4.01 7.38
N ILE A 148 -7.05 -3.31 8.23
CA ILE A 148 -5.73 -3.77 8.69
C ILE A 148 -5.87 -5.06 9.50
N GLU A 149 -6.79 -5.07 10.47
CA GLU A 149 -7.08 -6.27 11.27
C GLU A 149 -7.57 -7.43 10.42
N LEU A 150 -8.37 -7.18 9.38
CA LEU A 150 -8.77 -8.21 8.43
C LEU A 150 -7.56 -8.83 7.71
N LEU A 151 -6.61 -8.01 7.23
CA LEU A 151 -5.40 -8.52 6.58
C LEU A 151 -4.59 -9.40 7.52
N LYS A 152 -4.36 -8.94 8.76
CA LYS A 152 -3.66 -9.71 9.80
C LYS A 152 -4.38 -11.03 10.10
N ASN A 153 -5.70 -11.01 10.24
CA ASN A 153 -6.49 -12.20 10.51
C ASN A 153 -6.47 -13.21 9.35
N LEU A 154 -6.52 -12.74 8.10
CA LEU A 154 -6.41 -13.62 6.93
C LEU A 154 -5.02 -14.26 6.83
N LEU A 155 -3.95 -13.49 7.07
CA LEU A 155 -2.59 -14.02 7.13
C LEU A 155 -2.49 -15.11 8.20
N SER A 156 -2.89 -14.80 9.45
CA SER A 156 -2.88 -15.76 10.56
C SER A 156 -3.71 -17.01 10.28
N TYR A 157 -4.91 -16.85 9.72
CA TYR A 157 -5.77 -17.97 9.34
C TYR A 157 -5.07 -18.90 8.34
N HIS A 158 -4.64 -18.36 7.19
CA HIS A 158 -4.00 -19.16 6.14
C HIS A 158 -2.69 -19.80 6.62
N ILE A 159 -1.91 -19.11 7.46
CA ILE A 159 -0.70 -19.66 8.08
C ILE A 159 -1.04 -20.82 9.01
N SER A 160 -2.06 -20.68 9.87
CA SER A 160 -2.46 -21.75 10.80
C SER A 160 -2.98 -23.01 10.09
N MET A 161 -3.54 -22.86 8.89
CA MET A 161 -4.03 -23.96 8.05
C MET A 161 -2.90 -24.72 7.33
N ARG A 162 -1.64 -24.32 7.51
CA ARG A 162 -0.45 -25.04 7.02
C ARG A 162 -0.24 -26.39 7.73
N GLY A 163 -0.76 -26.52 8.96
CA GLY A 163 -0.61 -27.71 9.82
C GLY A 163 -1.40 -28.93 9.37
#